data_AF-A0A971SLU4-F1
#
_entry.id   AF-A0A971SLU4-F1
#
_cell.length_a   1.000
_cell.length_b   1.000
_cell.length_c   1.000
_cell.angle_alpha   90.00
_cell.angle_beta   90.00
_cell.angle_gamma   90.00
#
_symmetry.space_group_name_H-M   'P 1'
#
loop_
_entity.id
_entity.type
_entity.pdbx_description
1 polymer ?
#
loop_
_entity_poly.entity_id
_entity_poly.type
_entity_poly.pdbx_seq_one_letter_code
_entity_poly.pdbx_strand_id
1 'polypeptide(L)' 'MKEMRPTTGKVMQAVFNILGPLNGNSFLDLFSGSGQIALNAYKRGADPVSLVESERKRFGDIVKTMPEDVKC' A
#
# COMPACT_ATOMS: atom_id res chain seq x y z
N MET A 1 -7.87 19.62 -9.49
CA MET A 1 -7.26 18.39 -8.95
C MET A 1 -7.91 18.09 -7.62
N LYS A 2 -8.45 16.89 -7.40
CA LYS A 2 -9.00 16.50 -6.09
C LYS A 2 -7.82 16.30 -5.13
N GLU A 3 -7.77 17.09 -4.05
CA GLU A 3 -6.74 16.93 -3.02
C GLU A 3 -6.79 15.52 -2.44
N MET A 4 -5.61 14.89 -2.32
CA MET A 4 -5.50 13.59 -1.67
C MET A 4 -5.66 13.81 -0.16
N ARG A 5 -6.57 13.08 0.46
CA ARG A 5 -6.67 13.04 1.93
C ARG A 5 -5.71 11.94 2.41
N PRO A 6 -4.55 12.29 2.98
CA PRO A 6 -3.59 11.28 3.39
C PRO A 6 -4.16 10.47 4.55
N THR A 7 -3.94 9.15 4.52
CA THR A 7 -4.16 8.31 5.69
C THR A 7 -3.20 8.75 6.78
N THR A 8 -3.72 9.19 7.92
CA THR A 8 -2.87 9.64 9.03
C THR A 8 -2.07 8.46 9.59
N GLY A 9 -0.88 8.75 10.14
CA GLY A 9 -0.04 7.71 10.77
C GLY A 9 -0.79 6.93 11.86
N LYS A 10 -1.67 7.59 12.62
CA LYS A 10 -2.50 6.96 13.65
C LYS A 10 -3.47 5.92 13.07
N VAL A 11 -4.16 6.26 11.98
CA VAL A 11 -5.09 5.32 11.30
C VAL A 11 -4.32 4.15 10.70
N MET A 12 -3.19 4.44 10.04
CA MET A 12 -2.34 3.40 9.46
C MET A 12 -1.83 2.41 10.53
N GLN A 13 -1.33 2.93 11.66
CA GLN A 13 -0.87 2.09 12.76
C GLN A 13 -2.02 1.25 13.35
N ALA A 14 -3.21 1.83 13.52
CA ALA A 14 -4.37 1.10 14.03
C ALA A 14 -4.77 -0.07 13.11
N VAL A 15 -4.77 0.15 11.79
CA VAL A 15 -5.07 -0.91 10.80
C VAL A 15 -4.10 -2.08 10.95
N PHE A 16 -2.79 -1.83 10.97
CA PHE A 16 -1.81 -2.93 11.08
C PHE A 16 -1.80 -3.59 12.47
N ASN A 17 -2.15 -2.86 13.54
CA ASN A 17 -2.34 -3.45 14.85
C ASN A 17 -3.53 -4.43 14.87
N ILE A 18 -4.62 -4.11 14.18
CA ILE A 18 -5.80 -4.98 14.06
C ILE A 18 -5.49 -6.22 13.22
N LEU A 19 -4.78 -6.04 12.10
CA LEU A 19 -4.42 -7.15 11.19
C LEU A 19 -3.40 -8.12 11.80
N GLY A 20 -2.53 -7.64 12.69
CA GLY A 20 -1.48 -8.47 13.28
C GLY A 20 -0.35 -8.82 12.30
N PRO A 21 0.42 -9.88 12.57
CA PRO A 21 1.53 -10.30 11.72
C PRO A 21 1.05 -10.70 10.31
N LEU A 22 1.76 -10.23 9.27
CA LEU A 22 1.40 -10.48 7.87
C LEU A 22 2.32 -11.48 7.16
N ASN A 23 3.35 -11.99 7.84
CA ASN A 23 4.31 -12.95 7.28
C ASN A 23 3.59 -14.13 6.59
N GLY A 24 3.84 -14.31 5.29
CA GLY A 24 3.28 -15.41 4.50
C GLY A 24 1.81 -15.24 4.10
N ASN A 25 1.20 -14.08 4.39
CA ASN A 25 -0.13 -13.72 3.92
C ASN A 25 -0.05 -12.78 2.71
N SER A 26 -0.93 -12.97 1.74
CA SER A 26 -1.10 -12.03 0.63
C SER A 26 -1.79 -10.74 1.07
N PHE A 27 -1.47 -9.61 0.45
CA PHE A 27 -2.12 -8.33 0.71
C PHE A 27 -2.55 -7.63 -0.59
N LEU A 28 -3.77 -7.09 -0.63
CA LEU A 28 -4.31 -6.35 -1.76
C LEU A 28 -4.79 -4.96 -1.34
N ASP A 29 -4.22 -3.92 -1.94
CA ASP A 29 -4.61 -2.52 -1.77
C ASP A 29 -5.36 -2.00 -3.00
N LEU A 30 -6.70 -2.05 -2.98
CA LEU A 30 -7.54 -1.71 -4.15
C LEU A 30 -7.57 -0.22 -4.51
N PHE A 31 -7.19 0.67 -3.59
CA PHE A 31 -7.24 2.12 -3.80
C PHE A 31 -5.99 2.76 -3.22
N SER A 32 -4.85 2.42 -3.83
CA SER A 32 -3.56 2.61 -3.18
C SER A 32 -3.14 4.06 -3.04
N GLY A 33 -3.62 4.96 -3.92
CA GLY A 33 -3.44 6.40 -3.79
C GLY A 33 -1.97 6.81 -3.92
N SER A 34 -1.25 6.83 -2.79
CA SER A 34 0.18 7.09 -2.71
C SER A 34 1.01 5.83 -2.44
N GLY A 35 0.40 4.65 -2.38
CA GLY A 35 1.12 3.39 -2.15
C GLY A 35 1.41 3.07 -0.68
N GLN A 36 1.12 4.00 0.25
CA GLN A 36 1.62 3.90 1.62
C GLN A 36 1.11 2.68 2.39
N ILE A 37 -0.13 2.23 2.14
CA ILE A 37 -0.69 1.06 2.81
C ILE A 37 -0.03 -0.21 2.28
N ALA A 38 0.00 -0.42 0.95
CA ALA A 38 0.72 -1.54 0.34
C ALA A 38 2.19 -1.64 0.78
N LEU A 39 2.92 -0.52 0.79
CA LEU A 39 4.32 -0.49 1.23
C LEU A 39 4.49 -0.91 2.69
N ASN A 40 3.56 -0.52 3.57
CA ASN A 40 3.61 -0.90 4.97
C ASN A 40 3.25 -2.37 5.19
N ALA A 41 2.38 -2.94 4.35
CA ALA A 41 2.08 -4.38 4.37
C ALA A 41 3.31 -5.19 3.95
N TYR A 42 3.98 -4.79 2.86
CA TYR A 42 5.22 -5.40 2.40
C TYR A 42 6.30 -5.39 3.50
N LYS A 43 6.53 -4.24 4.14
CA LYS A 43 7.49 -4.11 5.26
C LYS A 43 7.18 -4.98 6.48
N ARG A 44 5.95 -5.49 6.57
CA ARG A 44 5.49 -6.41 7.64
C ARG A 44 5.47 -7.87 7.20
N GLY A 45 6.10 -8.18 6.07
CA GLY A 45 6.29 -9.53 5.55
C GLY A 45 5.10 -10.10 4.79
N ALA A 46 4.12 -9.26 4.41
CA ALA A 46 3.11 -9.69 3.46
C ALA A 46 3.77 -10.06 2.13
N ASP A 47 3.40 -11.21 1.58
CA ASP A 47 3.90 -11.73 0.31
C ASP A 47 2.89 -12.72 -0.28
N PRO A 48 2.39 -12.52 -1.51
CA PRO A 48 2.61 -11.38 -2.38
C PRO A 48 1.82 -10.13 -1.96
N VAL A 49 2.33 -8.95 -2.31
CA VAL A 49 1.60 -7.67 -2.20
C VAL A 49 1.17 -7.19 -3.57
N SER A 50 -0.09 -6.81 -3.71
CA SER A 50 -0.65 -6.21 -4.92
C SER A 50 -1.34 -4.90 -4.60
N LEU A 51 -1.28 -3.93 -5.50
CA LEU A 51 -1.92 -2.64 -5.35
C LEU A 51 -2.59 -2.19 -6.64
N VAL A 52 -3.59 -1.31 -6.53
CA VAL A 52 -4.32 -0.75 -7.68
C VAL A 52 -4.41 0.76 -7.53
N GLU A 53 -4.08 1.49 -8.59
CA GLU A 53 -4.30 2.93 -8.71
C GLU A 53 -4.90 3.28 -10.07
N SER A 54 -6.03 4.01 -10.04
CA SER A 54 -6.80 4.39 -11.22
C SER A 54 -6.22 5.57 -12.00
N GLU A 55 -5.52 6.46 -11.32
CA GLU A 55 -4.99 7.68 -11.91
C GLU A 55 -3.56 7.44 -12.44
N ARG A 56 -3.41 7.47 -13.77
CA ARG A 56 -2.18 7.07 -14.46
C ARG A 56 -0.94 7.84 -14.01
N LYS A 57 -1.06 9.14 -13.75
CA LYS A 57 0.10 9.93 -13.32
C LYS A 57 0.61 9.43 -11.96
N ARG A 58 -0.29 9.25 -11.00
CA ARG A 58 0.04 8.65 -9.69
C ARG A 58 0.53 7.23 -9.78
N PHE A 59 -0.09 6.39 -10.61
CA PHE A 59 0.41 5.05 -10.86
C PHE A 59 1.89 5.05 -11.27
N GLY A 60 2.25 5.93 -12.21
CA GLY A 60 3.65 6.10 -12.64
C GLY A 60 4.59 6.58 -11.54
N ASP A 61 4.10 7.31 -10.54
CA ASP A 61 4.89 7.74 -9.38
C ASP A 61 5.04 6.60 -8.34
N ILE A 62 3.96 5.84 -8.08
CA ILE A 62 3.97 4.71 -7.15
C ILE A 62 4.94 3.63 -7.61
N VAL A 63 4.89 3.23 -8.90
CA VAL A 63 5.73 2.16 -9.47
C VAL A 63 7.23 2.44 -9.28
N LYS A 64 7.65 3.71 -9.30
CA LYS A 64 9.07 4.09 -9.07
C LYS A 64 9.52 3.89 -7.62
N THR A 65 8.59 3.79 -6.68
CA THR A 65 8.88 3.72 -5.24
C THR A 65 8.64 2.35 -4.63
N MET A 66 7.99 1.45 -5.37
CA MET A 66 7.65 0.12 -4.89
C MET A 66 8.82 -0.85 -5.06
N PRO A 67 9.00 -1.81 -4.13
CA PRO A 67 9.89 -2.95 -4.33
C PRO A 67 9.50 -3.75 -5.57
N GLU A 68 10.47 -4.39 -6.23
CA GLU A 68 10.25 -5.17 -7.46
C GLU A 68 9.25 -6.33 -7.28
N ASP A 69 9.17 -6.89 -6.08
CA ASP A 69 8.28 -8.00 -5.73
C ASP A 69 6.81 -7.56 -5.52
N VAL A 70 6.54 -6.25 -5.46
CA VAL A 70 5.18 -5.71 -5.32
C VAL A 70 4.54 -5.55 -6.69
N LYS A 71 3.38 -6.19 -6.88
CA LYS A 71 2.62 -6.12 -8.13
C LYS A 71 1.77 -4.85 -8.15
N CYS A 72 2.09 -3.94 -9.07
CA CYS A 72 1.34 -2.70 -9.31
C CYS A 72 0.43 -2.84 -10.53
#